data_AF-E0WVA2-F1
#
_entry.id   AF-E0WVA2-F1
#
_cell.length_a   1.000
_cell.length_b   1.000
_cell.length_c   1.000
_cell.angle_alpha   90.00
_cell.angle_beta   90.00
_cell.angle_gamma   90.00
#
_symmetry.space_group_name_H-M   'P 1'
#
loop_
_entity.id
_entity.type
_entity.pdbx_description
1 polymer ?
#
loop_
_entity_poly.entity_id
_entity_poly.type
_entity_poly.pdbx_seq_one_letter_code
_entity_poly.pdbx_strand_id
1 'polypeptide(L)'
;MTIMQAVARKNTKPIDVLESQITSRGQTTIPASVLRTLNLKKGVDRIQYQVLPSGDVLIPRKQKKENDPIIGKFLDFLASDIVKNPQNLQALPESLLYRIDNITESVDIGNLDAPLSDDED
;
A
#
# COMPACT_ATOMS: atom_id res chain seq x y z
N MET A 1 18.11 37.34 12.76
CA MET A 1 17.23 36.56 13.66
C MET A 1 15.95 36.29 12.90
N THR A 2 15.63 35.01 12.73
CA THR A 2 14.86 34.41 11.63
C THR A 2 13.37 34.78 11.63
N ILE A 3 12.86 35.24 10.48
CA ILE A 3 11.43 35.26 10.17
C ILE A 3 11.10 33.91 9.56
N MET A 4 10.46 33.02 10.32
CA MET A 4 10.05 31.71 9.82
C MET A 4 8.70 31.86 9.10
N GLN A 5 8.71 31.68 7.77
CA GLN A 5 7.49 31.56 6.98
C GLN A 5 6.74 30.28 7.38
N ALA A 6 5.49 30.41 7.81
CA ALA A 6 4.57 29.30 7.89
C ALA A 6 3.96 29.09 6.50
N VAL A 7 4.47 28.10 5.77
CA VAL A 7 3.85 27.61 4.53
C VAL A 7 2.60 26.84 4.94
N ALA A 8 1.44 27.47 4.77
CA ALA A 8 0.14 26.83 4.96
C ALA A 8 -0.01 25.65 3.99
N ARG A 9 0.01 24.42 4.51
CA ARG A 9 -0.38 23.22 3.76
C ARG A 9 -1.89 23.28 3.48
N LYS A 10 -2.29 23.93 2.39
CA LYS A 10 -3.68 23.84 1.87
C LYS A 10 -3.80 22.58 1.03
N ASN A 11 -4.16 21.48 1.68
CA ASN A 11 -4.81 20.33 1.07
C ASN A 11 -5.54 19.53 2.14
N THR A 12 -6.45 20.19 2.87
CA THR A 12 -7.34 19.53 3.81
C THR A 12 -8.58 19.07 3.06
N LYS A 13 -8.62 17.78 2.74
CA LYS A 13 -9.87 17.09 2.37
C LYS A 13 -10.90 17.38 3.49
N PRO A 14 -12.16 17.73 3.17
CA PRO A 14 -13.17 18.01 4.18
C PRO A 14 -13.32 16.82 5.14
N ILE A 15 -13.53 17.13 6.42
CA ILE A 15 -13.79 16.12 7.45
C ILE A 15 -15.25 15.69 7.28
N ASP A 16 -15.46 14.45 6.86
CA ASP A 16 -16.79 13.85 6.84
C ASP A 16 -17.18 13.49 8.29
N VAL A 17 -18.11 14.26 8.87
CA VAL A 17 -18.71 13.94 10.17
C VAL A 17 -19.89 13.01 9.93
N LEU A 18 -19.82 11.80 10.49
CA LEU A 18 -20.81 10.74 10.30
C LEU A 18 -21.17 10.14 11.65
N GLU A 19 -22.43 9.78 11.82
CA GLU A 19 -22.95 9.20 13.05
C GLU A 19 -23.42 7.77 12.82
N SER A 20 -23.37 6.94 13.86
CA SER A 20 -23.90 5.58 13.83
C SER A 20 -24.37 5.19 15.23
N GLN A 21 -25.51 4.51 15.30
CA GLN A 21 -26.08 4.07 16.57
C GLN A 21 -25.49 2.71 16.97
N ILE A 22 -25.13 2.59 18.25
CA ILE A 22 -24.69 1.33 18.84
C ILE A 22 -25.92 0.47 19.14
N THR A 23 -25.92 -0.78 18.69
CA THR A 23 -26.99 -1.75 18.97
C THR A 23 -26.91 -2.24 20.42
N SER A 24 -27.95 -2.92 20.89
CA SER A 24 -27.96 -3.56 22.23
C SER A 24 -26.82 -4.56 22.45
N ARG A 25 -26.22 -5.08 21.37
CA ARG A 25 -25.06 -6.00 21.42
C ARG A 25 -23.72 -5.29 21.33
N GLY A 26 -23.69 -3.96 21.38
CA GLY A 26 -22.45 -3.18 21.25
C GLY A 26 -21.89 -3.14 19.82
N GLN A 27 -22.72 -3.39 18.80
CA GLN A 27 -22.30 -3.37 17.40
C GLN A 27 -22.67 -2.04 16.75
N THR A 28 -21.89 -1.61 15.75
CA THR A 28 -22.21 -0.45 14.91
C THR A 28 -22.03 -0.80 13.45
N THR A 29 -22.81 -0.16 12.58
CA THR A 29 -22.67 -0.31 11.13
C THR A 29 -21.67 0.72 10.62
N ILE A 30 -20.59 0.28 9.98
CA ILE A 30 -19.61 1.20 9.37
C ILE A 30 -20.26 1.87 8.14
N PRO A 31 -20.36 3.22 8.09
CA PRO A 31 -20.94 3.93 6.94
C PRO A 31 -20.22 3.61 5.62
N ALA A 32 -20.97 3.62 4.52
CA ALA A 32 -20.43 3.27 3.20
C ALA A 32 -19.30 4.21 2.72
N SER A 33 -19.31 5.48 3.12
CA SER A 33 -18.22 6.43 2.86
C SER A 33 -16.92 6.02 3.58
N VAL A 34 -17.02 5.55 4.82
CA VAL A 34 -15.88 5.06 5.60
C VAL A 34 -15.32 3.77 5.00
N LEU A 35 -16.18 2.82 4.63
CA LEU A 35 -15.77 1.58 3.95
C LEU A 35 -14.98 1.85 2.67
N ARG A 36 -15.46 2.78 1.83
CA ARG A 36 -14.78 3.20 0.59
C ARG A 36 -13.46 3.90 0.89
N THR A 37 -13.44 4.80 1.86
CA THR A 37 -12.23 5.57 2.22
C THR A 37 -11.12 4.66 2.76
N LEU A 38 -11.47 3.64 3.54
CA LEU A 38 -10.51 2.66 4.08
C LEU A 38 -10.27 1.48 3.12
N ASN A 39 -10.91 1.46 1.95
CA ASN A 39 -10.88 0.38 0.97
C ASN A 39 -11.10 -1.01 1.62
N LEU A 40 -12.15 -1.14 2.42
CA LEU A 40 -12.48 -2.35 3.18
C LEU A 40 -13.41 -3.27 2.39
N LYS A 41 -13.02 -4.53 2.21
CA LYS A 41 -13.86 -5.62 1.71
C LYS A 41 -14.59 -6.30 2.87
N LYS A 42 -15.92 -6.28 2.83
CA LYS A 42 -16.77 -6.93 3.85
C LYS A 42 -16.44 -8.43 3.93
N GLY A 43 -16.31 -8.96 5.14
CA GLY A 43 -16.04 -10.38 5.38
C GLY A 43 -14.57 -10.82 5.24
N VAL A 44 -13.71 -9.97 4.68
CA VAL A 44 -12.28 -10.29 4.46
C VAL A 44 -11.39 -9.40 5.33
N ASP A 45 -11.60 -8.09 5.24
CA ASP A 45 -10.74 -7.11 5.90
C ASP A 45 -11.09 -6.95 7.37
N ARG A 46 -10.06 -6.70 8.17
CA ARG A 46 -10.17 -6.41 9.60
C ARG A 46 -9.83 -4.95 9.85
N ILE A 47 -10.45 -4.37 10.88
CA ILE A 47 -10.08 -3.06 11.43
C ILE A 47 -9.44 -3.25 12.82
N GLN A 48 -8.67 -2.26 13.26
CA GLN A 48 -8.12 -2.22 14.62
C GLN A 48 -8.73 -1.01 15.34
N TYR A 49 -9.03 -1.16 16.63
CA TYR A 49 -9.35 -0.03 17.50
C TYR A 49 -8.08 0.41 18.23
N GLN A 50 -7.75 1.70 18.14
CA GLN A 50 -6.67 2.31 18.91
C GLN A 50 -7.28 3.41 19.77
N VAL A 51 -7.19 3.23 21.08
CA VAL A 51 -7.64 4.23 22.06
C VAL A 51 -6.44 5.12 22.39
N LEU A 52 -6.55 6.40 22.07
CA LEU A 52 -5.51 7.38 22.34
C LEU A 52 -5.63 7.89 23.79
N PRO A 53 -4.54 8.43 24.38
CA PRO A 53 -4.60 9.04 25.72
C PRO A 53 -5.58 10.21 25.85
N SER A 54 -5.91 10.89 24.74
CA SER A 54 -6.93 11.94 24.70
C SER A 54 -8.36 11.43 24.91
N GLY A 55 -8.58 10.11 24.81
CA GLY A 55 -9.90 9.49 24.78
C GLY A 55 -10.45 9.31 23.37
N ASP A 56 -9.79 9.83 22.34
CA ASP A 56 -10.18 9.61 20.95
C ASP A 56 -9.92 8.16 20.53
N VAL A 57 -10.77 7.65 19.65
CA VAL A 57 -10.66 6.30 19.08
C VAL A 57 -10.33 6.40 17.60
N LEU A 58 -9.17 5.87 17.20
CA LEU A 58 -8.82 5.68 15.80
C LEU A 58 -9.20 4.26 15.37
N ILE A 59 -9.78 4.16 14.17
CA ILE A 59 -10.20 2.89 13.58
C ILE A 59 -9.51 2.68 12.22
N PRO A 60 -8.21 2.37 12.18
CA PRO A 60 -7.52 2.04 10.93
C PRO A 60 -7.90 0.65 10.40
N ARG A 61 -7.73 0.46 9.09
CA ARG A 61 -7.64 -0.88 8.50
C ARG A 61 -6.46 -1.62 9.12
N LYS A 62 -6.69 -2.84 9.60
CA LYS A 62 -5.64 -3.72 10.07
C LYS A 62 -4.93 -4.28 8.84
N GLN A 63 -3.75 -3.75 8.55
CA GLN A 63 -2.88 -4.34 7.54
C GLN A 63 -2.53 -5.77 7.99
N LYS A 64 -2.76 -6.74 7.10
CA LYS A 64 -2.12 -8.04 7.25
C LYS A 64 -0.62 -7.76 7.12
N LYS A 65 0.16 -8.08 8.16
CA LYS A 65 1.61 -8.08 8.01
C LYS A 65 1.94 -9.20 7.03
N GLU A 66 2.01 -8.88 5.76
CA GLU A 66 2.79 -9.65 4.79
C GLU A 66 4.26 -9.34 5.08
N ASN A 67 4.74 -9.82 6.22
CA ASN A 67 6.17 -9.95 6.42
C ASN A 67 6.55 -11.20 5.66
N ASP A 68 6.94 -11.04 4.40
CA ASP A 68 7.78 -12.04 3.77
C ASP A 68 9.19 -11.88 4.41
N PRO A 69 9.63 -12.82 5.27
CA PRO A 69 10.93 -12.70 5.92
C PRO A 69 12.08 -12.87 4.93
N ILE A 70 11.82 -13.42 3.73
CA ILE A 70 12.82 -13.64 2.69
C ILE A 70 13.03 -12.37 1.88
N ILE A 71 11.96 -11.63 1.53
CA ILE A 71 12.12 -10.40 0.75
C ILE A 71 12.99 -9.37 1.48
N GLY A 72 12.82 -9.23 2.80
CA GLY A 72 13.66 -8.33 3.60
C GLY A 72 15.14 -8.69 3.51
N LYS A 73 15.48 -9.96 3.71
CA LYS A 73 16.88 -10.44 3.62
C LYS A 73 17.44 -10.30 2.22
N PHE A 74 16.63 -10.53 1.19
CA PHE A 74 17.04 -10.37 -0.19
C PHE A 74 17.37 -8.92 -0.52
N LEU A 75 16.53 -7.97 -0.06
CA LEU A 75 16.78 -6.55 -0.24
C LEU A 75 18.01 -6.07 0.54
N ASP A 76 18.24 -6.56 1.76
CA ASP A 76 19.44 -6.26 2.54
C ASP A 76 20.71 -6.77 1.84
N PHE A 77 20.64 -7.98 1.27
CA PHE A 77 21.72 -8.53 0.44
C PHE A 77 22.01 -7.66 -0.77
N LEU A 78 20.97 -7.28 -1.53
CA LEU A 78 21.12 -6.45 -2.73
C LEU A 78 21.68 -5.07 -2.39
N ALA A 79 21.19 -4.43 -1.33
CA ALA A 79 21.69 -3.14 -0.86
C ALA A 79 23.18 -3.25 -0.48
N SER A 80 23.56 -4.31 0.22
CA SER A 80 24.95 -4.57 0.59
C SER A 80 25.85 -4.80 -0.63
N ASP A 81 25.36 -5.51 -1.64
CA ASP A 81 26.10 -5.78 -2.87
C ASP A 81 26.30 -4.51 -3.70
N ILE A 82 25.26 -3.67 -3.84
CA ILE A 82 25.33 -2.39 -4.55
C ILE A 82 26.42 -1.48 -3.96
N VAL A 83 26.51 -1.41 -2.64
CA VAL A 83 27.52 -0.59 -1.95
C VAL A 83 28.94 -1.14 -2.17
N LYS A 84 29.09 -2.47 -2.16
CA LYS A 84 30.40 -3.13 -2.34
C LYS A 84 30.87 -3.14 -3.79
N ASN A 85 29.93 -3.23 -4.73
CA ASN A 85 30.20 -3.43 -6.15
C ASN A 85 29.46 -2.42 -7.03
N PRO A 86 29.65 -1.10 -6.85
CA PRO A 86 28.95 -0.08 -7.63
C PRO A 86 29.23 -0.18 -9.14
N GLN A 87 30.38 -0.74 -9.54
CA GLN A 87 30.74 -0.98 -10.94
C GLN A 87 29.81 -1.98 -11.67
N ASN A 88 29.06 -2.79 -10.92
CA ASN A 88 28.08 -3.72 -11.48
C ASN A 88 26.75 -3.03 -11.82
N LEU A 89 26.50 -1.82 -11.32
CA LEU A 89 25.34 -1.02 -11.70
C LEU A 89 25.60 -0.35 -13.06
N GLN A 90 25.20 -1.05 -14.11
CA GLN A 90 25.34 -0.57 -15.48
C GLN A 90 23.96 -0.38 -16.10
N ALA A 91 23.84 0.63 -16.95
CA ALA A 91 22.65 0.80 -17.78
C ALA A 91 22.50 -0.42 -18.70
N LEU A 92 21.25 -0.82 -18.95
CA LEU A 92 20.97 -1.87 -19.92
C LEU A 92 21.44 -1.40 -21.31
N PRO A 93 22.25 -2.19 -22.01
CA PRO A 93 22.70 -1.80 -23.34
C PRO A 93 21.52 -1.80 -24.31
N GLU A 94 21.51 -0.86 -25.24
CA GLU A 94 20.42 -0.67 -26.21
C GLU A 94 20.16 -1.94 -27.02
N SER A 95 21.21 -2.69 -27.37
CA SER A 95 21.11 -3.98 -28.06
C SER A 95 20.35 -5.04 -27.27
N LEU A 96 20.45 -5.03 -25.94
CA LEU A 96 19.69 -5.95 -25.09
C LEU A 96 18.22 -5.52 -25.01
N LEU A 97 17.94 -4.22 -24.94
CA LEU A 97 16.57 -3.69 -24.99
C LEU A 97 15.88 -4.08 -26.29
N TYR A 98 16.52 -3.87 -27.44
CA TYR A 98 16.00 -4.30 -28.75
C TYR A 98 15.75 -5.80 -28.81
N ARG A 99 16.62 -6.61 -28.20
CA ARG A 99 16.45 -8.05 -28.18
C ARG A 99 15.28 -8.48 -27.29
N ILE A 100 15.12 -7.86 -26.13
CA ILE A 100 13.99 -8.12 -25.23
C ILE A 100 12.69 -7.81 -25.98
N ASP A 101 12.59 -6.61 -26.57
CA ASP A 101 11.40 -6.13 -27.28
C ASP A 101 10.97 -7.10 -28.40
N ASN A 102 11.92 -7.49 -29.27
CA ASN A 102 11.67 -8.44 -30.35
C ASN A 102 11.20 -9.83 -29.87
N ILE A 103 11.65 -10.30 -28.71
CA ILE A 103 11.26 -11.62 -28.19
C ILE A 103 9.91 -11.54 -27.47
N THR A 104 9.56 -10.38 -26.90
CA THR A 104 8.31 -10.16 -26.18
C THR A 104 7.17 -9.63 -27.03
N GLU A 105 7.43 -9.21 -28.28
CA GLU A 105 6.46 -8.55 -29.17
C GLU A 105 5.13 -9.32 -29.32
N SER A 106 5.18 -10.65 -29.31
CA SER A 106 3.99 -11.50 -29.46
C SER A 106 3.37 -11.98 -28.15
N VAL A 107 3.87 -11.54 -26.99
CA VAL A 107 3.40 -12.00 -25.68
C VAL A 107 2.39 -10.99 -25.12
N ASP A 108 1.14 -11.41 -24.98
CA ASP A 108 0.14 -10.65 -24.22
C ASP A 108 0.40 -10.84 -22.71
N ILE A 109 0.87 -9.77 -22.05
CA ILE A 109 1.22 -9.79 -20.62
C ILE A 109 -0.03 -9.58 -19.75
N GLY A 110 -1.18 -9.19 -20.33
CA GLY A 110 -2.40 -8.94 -19.59
C GLY A 110 -2.23 -7.91 -18.47
N ASN A 111 -2.99 -8.07 -17.38
CA ASN A 111 -2.91 -7.22 -16.19
C ASN A 111 -2.17 -7.91 -15.05
N LEU A 112 -0.92 -7.52 -14.80
CA LEU A 112 -0.07 -8.05 -13.73
C LEU A 112 -0.60 -7.76 -12.32
N ASP A 113 -1.45 -6.75 -12.15
CA ASP A 113 -2.06 -6.38 -10.87
C ASP A 113 -3.38 -7.10 -10.61
N ALA A 114 -3.89 -7.85 -11.59
CA ALA A 114 -5.06 -8.68 -11.38
C ALA A 114 -4.71 -9.89 -10.50
N PRO A 115 -5.62 -10.32 -9.60
CA PRO A 115 -5.48 -11.61 -8.95
C PRO A 115 -5.34 -12.71 -10.01
N LEU A 116 -4.48 -13.69 -9.76
CA LEU A 116 -4.44 -14.91 -10.58
C LEU A 116 -5.85 -15.52 -10.58
N SER A 117 -6.30 -15.98 -11.75
CA SER A 117 -7.53 -16.76 -11.84
C SER A 117 -7.35 -18.09 -11.13
N ASP A 118 -8.40 -18.56 -10.45
CA ASP A 118 -8.43 -19.90 -9.83
C ASP A 118 -8.64 -21.02 -10.86
N ASP A 119 -8.62 -20.68 -12.16
CA ASP A 119 -8.80 -21.64 -13.25
C ASP A 119 -7.53 -22.51 -13.38
N GLU A 120 -7.56 -23.68 -12.74
CA GLU A 120 -6.75 -24.83 -13.11
C GLU A 120 -7.37 -25.41 -14.40
N ASP A 121 -6.68 -25.27 -15.54
CA ASP A 121 -6.96 -26.10 -16.72
C ASP A 121 -6.81 -27.60 -16.39
#